data_AF-A0ABD4Q7C1-F1
#
_entry.id   AF-A0ABD4Q7C1-F1
#
_cell.length_a   1.000
_cell.length_b   1.000
_cell.length_c   1.000
_cell.angle_alpha   90.00
_cell.angle_beta   90.00
_cell.angle_gamma   90.00
#
_symmetry.space_group_name_H-M   'P 1'
#
loop_
_entity.id
_entity.type
_entity.pdbx_description
1 polymer ?
#
loop_
_entity_poly.entity_id
_entity_poly.type
_entity_poly.pdbx_seq_one_letter_code
_entity_poly.pdbx_strand_id
1 'polypeptide(L)'
;HSGERWNAARAYLHGGNARDRRSNGGRNHLHVMTGTQVLRILFEKRRAVGVLAWRDGREIVLRARREIIVSAGTFGSPQLLMVSGVGPADHLRAQGLAVVHALPGVGGNLPDHLAIVLHKR
;
A
#
# COMPACT_ATOMS: atom_id res chain seq x y z
N HIS A 1 2.42 28.70 11.53
CA HIS A 1 1.92 27.39 11.97
C HIS A 1 2.59 26.89 13.26
N SER A 2 2.99 27.77 14.19
CA SER A 2 3.50 27.39 15.53
C SER A 2 4.49 26.20 15.58
N GLY A 3 5.32 26.01 14.53
CA GLY A 3 6.26 24.88 14.43
C GLY A 3 5.64 23.49 14.18
N GLU A 4 4.35 23.40 13.88
CA GLU A 4 3.68 22.11 13.67
C GLU A 4 4.18 21.38 12.41
N ARG A 5 4.28 20.04 12.49
CA ARG A 5 4.65 19.18 11.36
C ARG A 5 3.73 19.38 10.16
N TRP A 6 4.32 19.41 8.97
CA TRP A 6 3.62 19.43 7.68
C TRP A 6 3.94 18.17 6.87
N ASN A 7 3.06 17.16 6.95
CA ASN A 7 3.22 15.91 6.20
C ASN A 7 2.27 15.84 4.99
N ALA A 8 2.44 14.82 4.15
CA ALA A 8 1.62 14.64 2.95
C ALA A 8 0.11 14.57 3.26
N ALA A 9 -0.30 13.83 4.31
CA ALA A 9 -1.70 13.74 4.69
C ALA A 9 -2.29 15.12 5.07
N ARG A 10 -1.56 15.92 5.85
CA ARG A 10 -2.00 17.28 6.21
C ARG A 10 -2.17 18.16 4.97
N ALA A 11 -1.18 18.13 4.07
CA ALA A 11 -1.19 18.95 2.86
C ALA A 11 -2.33 18.55 1.90
N TYR A 12 -2.48 17.26 1.61
CA TYR A 12 -3.36 16.78 0.54
C TYR A 12 -4.72 16.28 1.01
N LEU A 13 -4.79 15.65 2.18
CA LEU A 13 -6.01 14.99 2.67
C LEU A 13 -6.75 15.80 3.73
N HIS A 14 -6.07 16.66 4.50
CA HIS A 14 -6.71 17.41 5.59
C HIS A 14 -6.85 18.91 5.29
N GLY A 15 -6.54 19.34 4.06
CA GLY A 15 -6.66 20.75 3.65
C GLY A 15 -5.84 21.72 4.50
N GLY A 16 -4.69 21.29 5.02
CA GLY A 16 -3.84 22.07 5.92
C GLY A 16 -4.27 22.04 7.40
N ASN A 17 -5.46 21.52 7.71
CA ASN A 17 -5.99 21.42 9.07
C ASN A 17 -5.71 20.04 9.69
N ALA A 18 -4.73 19.94 10.59
CA ALA A 18 -4.39 18.67 11.24
C ALA A 18 -5.55 18.00 12.02
N ARG A 19 -6.61 18.74 12.35
CA ARG A 19 -7.79 18.25 13.07
C ARG A 19 -8.94 17.80 12.15
N ASP A 20 -8.81 17.92 10.83
CA ASP A 20 -9.85 17.46 9.90
C ASP A 20 -9.96 15.93 9.95
N ARG A 21 -11.10 15.45 10.46
CA ARG A 21 -11.41 14.01 10.58
C ARG A 21 -12.00 13.41 9.31
N ARG A 22 -12.37 14.24 8.31
CA ARG A 22 -12.93 13.74 7.04
C ARG A 22 -11.86 13.14 6.15
N SER A 23 -10.61 13.59 6.30
CA SER A 23 -9.44 13.06 5.60
C SER A 23 -9.57 13.02 4.07
N ASN A 24 -10.40 13.89 3.47
CA ASN A 24 -10.61 13.97 2.03
C ASN A 24 -10.44 15.38 1.46
N GLY A 25 -10.06 16.36 2.30
CA GLY A 25 -9.83 17.75 1.92
C GLY A 25 -11.06 18.44 1.37
N GLY A 26 -12.26 18.02 1.78
CA GLY A 26 -13.54 18.56 1.29
C GLY A 26 -13.95 18.06 -0.09
N ARG A 27 -13.30 17.04 -0.65
CA ARG A 27 -13.59 16.53 -2.00
C ARG A 27 -14.61 15.41 -1.95
N ASN A 28 -15.75 15.62 -2.58
CA ASN A 28 -16.87 14.66 -2.58
C ASN A 28 -16.56 13.36 -3.34
N HIS A 29 -15.61 13.37 -4.28
CA HIS A 29 -15.26 12.20 -5.10
C HIS A 29 -14.01 11.46 -4.58
N LEU A 30 -13.48 11.84 -3.41
CA LEU A 30 -12.38 11.16 -2.75
C LEU A 30 -12.88 10.49 -1.47
N HIS A 31 -12.77 9.17 -1.43
CA HIS A 31 -13.06 8.39 -0.23
C HIS A 31 -11.75 7.87 0.37
N VAL A 32 -11.53 8.17 1.65
CA VAL A 32 -10.34 7.71 2.39
C VAL A 32 -10.78 6.77 3.49
N MET A 33 -10.29 5.53 3.41
CA MET A 33 -10.64 4.46 4.36
C MET A 33 -9.45 4.19 5.26
N THR A 34 -9.48 4.72 6.49
CA THR A 34 -8.52 4.36 7.53
C THR A 34 -8.93 3.05 8.21
N GLY A 35 -8.01 2.40 8.93
CA GLY A 35 -8.30 1.12 9.58
C GLY A 35 -8.67 -0.01 8.59
N THR A 36 -8.24 0.12 7.34
CA THR A 36 -8.56 -0.80 6.24
C THR A 36 -7.25 -1.34 5.68
N GLN A 37 -6.89 -2.57 6.05
CA GLN A 37 -5.65 -3.21 5.59
C GLN A 37 -5.94 -4.01 4.33
N VAL A 38 -5.31 -3.65 3.21
CA VAL A 38 -5.39 -4.47 2.00
C VAL A 38 -4.61 -5.77 2.22
N LEU A 39 -5.24 -6.90 1.92
CA LEU A 39 -4.68 -8.24 2.07
C LEU A 39 -4.17 -8.80 0.73
N ARG A 40 -4.90 -8.55 -0.36
CA ARG A 40 -4.58 -9.06 -1.70
C ARG A 40 -5.24 -8.23 -2.81
N ILE A 41 -4.60 -8.13 -3.96
CA ILE A 41 -5.19 -7.66 -5.22
C ILE A 41 -5.90 -8.84 -5.92
N LEU A 42 -7.13 -8.61 -6.36
CA LEU A 42 -7.93 -9.58 -7.09
C LEU A 42 -7.72 -9.42 -8.59
N PHE A 43 -7.53 -10.53 -9.29
CA PHE A 43 -7.26 -10.56 -10.73
C PHE A 43 -8.30 -11.39 -11.50
N GLU A 44 -8.63 -10.91 -12.69
CA GLU A 44 -9.26 -11.70 -13.75
C GLU A 44 -8.23 -11.87 -14.86
N LYS A 45 -7.70 -13.09 -15.00
CA LYS A 45 -6.49 -13.36 -15.81
C LYS A 45 -5.34 -12.45 -15.37
N ARG A 46 -5.01 -11.43 -16.17
CA ARG A 46 -3.94 -10.46 -15.88
C ARG A 46 -4.46 -9.05 -15.54
N ARG A 47 -5.79 -8.84 -15.50
CA ARG A 47 -6.38 -7.54 -15.16
C ARG A 47 -6.66 -7.47 -13.66
N ALA A 48 -6.15 -6.46 -12.98
CA ALA A 48 -6.51 -6.19 -11.60
C ALA A 48 -7.94 -5.61 -11.55
N VAL A 49 -8.82 -6.20 -10.74
CA VAL A 49 -10.27 -5.90 -10.75
C VAL A 49 -10.80 -5.42 -9.40
N GLY A 50 -10.00 -5.54 -8.35
CA GLY A 50 -10.35 -5.12 -7.01
C GLY A 50 -9.29 -5.50 -6.00
N VAL A 51 -9.58 -5.26 -4.73
CA VAL A 51 -8.76 -5.69 -3.60
C VAL A 51 -9.64 -6.36 -2.54
N LEU A 52 -9.09 -7.37 -1.90
CA LEU A 52 -9.59 -7.92 -0.64
C LEU A 52 -8.92 -7.14 0.50
N ALA A 53 -9.70 -6.64 1.46
CA ALA A 53 -9.20 -5.88 2.59
C ALA A 53 -9.84 -6.35 3.89
N TRP A 54 -9.09 -6.26 4.98
CA TRP A 54 -9.59 -6.45 6.34
C TRP A 54 -10.02 -5.10 6.92
N ARG A 55 -11.25 -5.03 7.44
CA ARG A 55 -11.79 -3.84 8.08
C ARG A 55 -12.85 -4.25 9.10
N ASP A 56 -12.81 -3.63 10.29
CA ASP A 56 -13.84 -3.79 11.32
C ASP A 56 -14.13 -5.27 11.66
N GLY A 57 -13.06 -6.08 11.75
CA GLY A 57 -13.14 -7.50 12.13
C GLY A 57 -13.59 -8.45 11.03
N ARG A 58 -13.67 -8.01 9.77
CA ARG A 58 -14.07 -8.85 8.63
C ARG A 58 -13.34 -8.51 7.34
N GLU A 59 -13.41 -9.44 6.40
CA GLU A 59 -13.00 -9.19 5.02
C GLU A 59 -14.07 -8.44 4.22
N ILE A 60 -13.63 -7.52 3.39
CA ILE A 60 -14.45 -6.78 2.42
C ILE A 60 -13.75 -6.75 1.06
N VAL A 61 -14.54 -6.66 -0.01
CA VAL A 61 -14.03 -6.52 -1.37
C VAL A 61 -14.31 -5.12 -1.90
N LEU A 62 -13.27 -4.44 -2.38
CA LEU A 62 -13.37 -3.15 -3.06
C LEU A 62 -13.06 -3.33 -4.54
N ARG A 63 -14.01 -3.03 -5.42
CA ARG A 63 -13.85 -3.19 -6.88
C ARG A 63 -13.29 -1.94 -7.54
N ALA A 64 -12.41 -2.14 -8.52
CA ALA A 64 -11.81 -1.07 -9.31
C ALA A 64 -12.25 -1.15 -10.78
N ARG A 65 -12.81 -0.05 -11.29
CA ARG A 65 -13.28 0.03 -12.68
C ARG A 65 -12.15 0.25 -13.69
N ARG A 66 -11.05 0.89 -13.27
CA ARG A 66 -9.94 1.28 -14.14
C ARG A 66 -8.64 0.67 -13.67
N GLU A 67 -8.10 1.19 -12.57
CA GLU A 67 -6.75 0.88 -12.13
C GLU A 67 -6.68 0.68 -10.61
N ILE A 68 -5.63 0.00 -10.18
CA ILE A 68 -5.23 -0.14 -8.78
C ILE A 68 -3.78 0.33 -8.71
N ILE A 69 -3.54 1.36 -7.91
CA ILE A 69 -2.22 1.94 -7.69
C ILE A 69 -1.72 1.46 -6.33
N VAL A 70 -0.57 0.80 -6.30
CA VAL A 70 0.05 0.31 -5.06
C VAL A 70 1.03 1.36 -4.56
N SER A 71 0.81 1.83 -3.34
CA SER A 71 1.67 2.83 -2.67
C SER A 71 1.91 2.45 -1.21
N ALA A 72 2.13 1.17 -0.94
CA ALA A 72 2.28 0.59 0.40
C ALA A 72 3.73 0.68 0.93
N GLY A 73 4.55 1.58 0.39
CA GLY A 73 5.96 1.74 0.75
C GLY A 73 6.86 0.60 0.25
N THR A 74 8.17 0.70 0.53
CA THR A 74 9.19 -0.21 -0.02
C THR A 74 9.05 -1.66 0.46
N PHE A 75 8.52 -1.87 1.66
CA PHE A 75 8.28 -3.21 2.20
C PHE A 75 6.89 -3.75 1.86
N GLY A 76 5.86 -2.92 2.04
CA GLY A 76 4.47 -3.35 1.86
C GLY A 76 4.10 -3.56 0.39
N SER A 77 4.65 -2.77 -0.54
CA SER A 77 4.31 -2.88 -1.96
C SER A 77 4.75 -4.22 -2.58
N PRO A 78 6.02 -4.67 -2.46
CA PRO A 78 6.41 -5.98 -2.99
C PRO A 78 5.72 -7.13 -2.25
N GLN A 79 5.52 -7.03 -0.93
CA GLN A 79 4.78 -8.04 -0.18
C GLN A 79 3.35 -8.18 -0.70
N LEU A 80 2.63 -7.06 -0.90
CA LEU A 80 1.26 -7.07 -1.43
C LEU A 80 1.20 -7.65 -2.85
N LEU A 81 2.16 -7.30 -3.72
CA LEU A 81 2.26 -7.88 -5.06
C LEU A 81 2.47 -9.40 -5.00
N MET A 82 3.40 -9.88 -4.17
CA MET A 82 3.72 -11.29 -4.03
C MET A 82 2.54 -12.10 -3.49
N VAL A 83 1.89 -11.68 -2.39
CA VAL A 83 0.70 -12.37 -1.87
C VAL A 83 -0.47 -12.34 -2.85
N SER A 84 -0.43 -11.46 -3.85
CA SER A 84 -1.39 -11.37 -4.96
C SER A 84 -0.99 -12.16 -6.21
N GLY A 85 0.10 -12.91 -6.15
CA GLY A 85 0.57 -13.78 -7.25
C GLY A 85 1.48 -13.10 -8.27
N VAL A 86 2.02 -11.91 -7.97
CA VAL A 86 2.97 -11.19 -8.83
C VAL A 86 4.34 -11.14 -8.16
N GLY A 87 5.31 -11.88 -8.68
CA GLY A 87 6.64 -11.99 -8.08
C GLY A 87 7.48 -13.18 -8.57
N PRO A 88 8.58 -13.53 -7.89
CA PRO A 88 9.43 -14.66 -8.26
C PRO A 88 8.64 -15.98 -8.21
N ALA A 89 8.46 -16.64 -9.35
CA ALA A 89 7.51 -17.75 -9.49
C ALA A 89 7.77 -18.92 -8.52
N ASP A 90 9.03 -19.29 -8.31
CA ASP A 90 9.38 -20.42 -7.44
C ASP A 90 9.13 -20.10 -5.96
N HIS A 91 9.45 -18.86 -5.54
CA HIS A 91 9.11 -18.38 -4.20
C HIS A 91 7.60 -18.39 -3.98
N LEU A 92 6.81 -17.88 -4.94
CA LEU A 92 5.35 -17.88 -4.85
C LEU A 92 4.78 -19.29 -4.72
N ARG A 93 5.24 -20.23 -5.56
CA ARG A 93 4.82 -21.64 -5.50
C ARG A 93 5.20 -22.30 -4.18
N ALA A 94 6.40 -22.03 -3.65
CA ALA A 94 6.84 -22.55 -2.35
C ALA A 94 5.97 -22.05 -1.19
N GLN A 95 5.33 -20.88 -1.34
CA GLN A 95 4.35 -20.33 -0.39
C GLN A 95 2.91 -20.75 -0.69
N GLY A 96 2.67 -21.69 -1.63
CA GLY A 96 1.34 -22.15 -2.00
C GLY A 96 0.49 -21.13 -2.76
N LEU A 97 1.12 -20.12 -3.37
CA LEU A 97 0.42 -19.06 -4.09
C LEU A 97 0.33 -19.35 -5.59
N ALA A 98 -0.84 -19.08 -6.16
CA ALA A 98 -1.01 -19.09 -7.60
C ALA A 98 -0.21 -17.94 -8.25
N VAL A 99 0.48 -18.23 -9.34
CA VAL A 99 1.28 -17.23 -10.07
C VAL A 99 0.41 -16.56 -11.13
N VAL A 100 0.05 -15.30 -10.88
CA VAL A 100 -0.63 -14.41 -11.85
C VAL A 100 0.38 -13.90 -12.88
N HIS A 101 1.55 -13.47 -12.41
CA HIS A 101 2.64 -13.02 -13.28
C HIS A 101 4.00 -13.26 -12.62
N ALA A 102 4.83 -14.06 -13.29
CA ALA A 102 6.22 -14.25 -12.88
C ALA A 102 7.01 -12.96 -13.13
N LEU A 103 7.48 -12.33 -12.06
CA LEU A 103 8.28 -11.11 -12.11
C LEU A 103 9.37 -11.18 -11.02
N PRO A 104 10.56 -11.72 -11.32
CA PRO A 104 11.57 -12.05 -10.31
C PRO A 104 12.17 -10.84 -9.58
N GLY A 105 12.04 -9.62 -10.13
CA GLY A 105 12.53 -8.41 -9.48
C GLY A 105 11.68 -7.92 -8.30
N VAL A 106 10.43 -8.40 -8.14
CA VAL A 106 9.56 -7.96 -7.05
C VAL A 106 10.14 -8.39 -5.71
N GLY A 107 10.37 -7.43 -4.82
CA GLY A 107 10.95 -7.66 -3.50
C GLY A 107 12.48 -7.69 -3.46
N GLY A 108 13.14 -7.63 -4.63
CA GLY A 108 14.58 -7.46 -4.73
C GLY A 108 15.01 -5.98 -4.76
N ASN A 109 16.32 -5.74 -4.79
CA ASN A 109 16.94 -4.43 -4.99
C ASN A 109 16.43 -3.34 -4.02
N LEU A 110 16.46 -3.62 -2.72
CA LEU A 110 16.15 -2.64 -1.67
C LEU A 110 17.42 -1.87 -1.27
N PRO A 111 17.55 -0.59 -1.65
CA PRO A 111 18.55 0.30 -1.07
C PRO A 111 18.03 0.92 0.24
N ASP A 112 18.95 1.25 1.14
CA ASP A 112 18.68 2.10 2.29
C ASP A 112 19.92 2.94 2.64
N HIS A 113 19.74 3.98 3.45
CA HIS A 113 20.82 4.83 3.94
C HIS A 113 21.33 4.34 5.29
N LEU A 114 22.56 3.85 5.34
CA LEU A 114 23.22 3.46 6.59
C LEU A 114 23.60 4.71 7.40
N ALA A 115 23.11 4.80 8.64
CA ALA A 115 23.47 5.86 9.58
C ALA A 115 24.40 5.33 10.67
N ILE A 116 25.57 5.95 10.82
CA ILE A 116 26.55 5.62 11.87
C ILE A 116 26.70 6.86 12.76
N VAL A 117 26.46 6.69 14.06
CA VAL A 117 26.68 7.73 15.06
C VAL A 117 27.93 7.40 15.86
N LEU A 118 28.95 8.26 15.77
CA LEU A 118 30.15 8.15 16.59
C LEU A 118 30.06 9.13 17.76
N HIS A 119 30.03 8.60 18.98
CA HIS A 119 30.16 9.41 20.18
C HIS A 119 31.61 9.33 20.67
N LYS A 120 32.33 10.46 20.57
CA LYS A 120 33.69 10.58 21.11
C LYS A 120 33.60 11.14 22.53
N ARG A 121 34.17 10.43 23.49
CA ARG A 121 34.37 10.94 24.85
C ARG A 121 35.36 12.09 24.86
#